data_AF-A0A371ERD7-F1
#
_entry.id   AF-A0A371ERD7-F1
#
_cell.length_a   1.000
_cell.length_b   1.000
_cell.length_c   1.000
_cell.angle_alpha   90.00
_cell.angle_beta   90.00
_cell.angle_gamma   90.00
#
_symmetry.space_group_name_H-M   'P 1'
#
loop_
_entity.id
_entity.type
_entity.pdbx_description
1 polymer ?
#
loop_
_entity_poly.entity_id
_entity_poly.type
_entity_poly.pdbx_seq_one_letter_code
_entity_poly.pdbx_strand_id
1 'polypeptide(L)'
;MELPLKYFKKDTIPEDTKATKRATKRLKREASKYTLIGEHLYRRGFSFPLLKCLDTEKFKYVMREVHDGVYGAHIGGRALASKNTRADYYWPTLKSDYSQYFTDIHKAPPEPLHSIMSPLPFHKWGVGILGPFPIALVQIKYLIVVMNYFTKWIEAELITIISAERIRRFY
;
A
#
# COMPACT_ATOMS: atom_id res chain seq x y z
N MET A 1 12.96 2.86 15.21
CA MET A 1 13.85 1.88 14.54
C MET A 1 15.31 2.01 14.92
N GLU A 2 15.74 3.16 15.45
CA GLU A 2 17.16 3.39 15.73
C GLU A 2 17.78 2.44 16.74
N LEU A 3 17.04 2.00 17.77
CA LEU A 3 17.61 1.16 18.84
C LEU A 3 18.00 -0.26 18.37
N PRO A 4 17.13 -1.04 17.69
CA PRO A 4 17.55 -2.31 17.09
C PRO A 4 18.66 -2.13 16.05
N LEU A 5 18.59 -1.08 15.23
CA LEU A 5 19.58 -0.84 14.18
C LEU A 5 20.97 -0.46 14.77
N LYS A 6 21.00 0.32 15.85
CA LYS A 6 22.23 0.60 16.64
C LYS A 6 22.78 -0.66 17.29
N TYR A 7 21.93 -1.53 17.83
CA TYR A 7 22.32 -2.83 18.42
C TYR A 7 22.97 -3.74 17.37
N PHE A 8 22.37 -3.90 16.18
CA PHE A 8 22.93 -4.74 15.11
C PHE A 8 24.15 -4.15 14.41
N LYS A 9 24.27 -2.81 14.31
CA LYS A 9 25.43 -2.16 13.66
C LYS A 9 26.66 -2.05 14.55
N LYS A 10 26.48 -1.88 15.86
CA LYS A 10 27.60 -1.62 16.78
C LYS A 10 27.94 -2.82 17.68
N ASP A 11 27.13 -3.87 17.66
CA ASP A 11 27.18 -5.00 18.61
C ASP A 11 27.23 -4.58 20.09
N THR A 12 26.94 -3.31 20.38
CA THR A 12 27.08 -2.72 21.71
C THR A 12 25.70 -2.50 22.28
N ILE A 13 25.47 -3.16 23.42
CA ILE A 13 24.45 -2.76 24.38
C ILE A 13 24.87 -1.35 24.84
N PRO A 14 23.98 -0.35 24.91
CA PRO A 14 24.34 0.94 25.48
C PRO A 14 24.89 0.71 26.89
N GLU A 15 26.19 0.92 27.09
CA GLU A 15 26.82 1.06 28.40
C GLU A 15 26.40 2.41 28.99
N ASP A 16 25.09 2.58 29.18
CA ASP A 16 24.64 3.60 30.11
C ASP A 16 24.64 2.92 31.49
N THR A 17 25.36 3.52 32.42
CA THR A 17 25.73 3.02 33.77
C THR A 17 24.52 2.77 34.69
N LYS A 18 23.31 2.69 34.12
CA LYS A 18 22.02 2.39 34.76
C LYS A 18 21.15 1.39 33.97
N ALA A 19 21.66 0.75 32.91
CA ALA A 19 20.95 -0.33 32.21
C ALA A 19 20.86 -1.57 33.12
N THR A 20 19.81 -1.63 33.94
CA THR A 20 19.50 -2.77 34.80
C THR A 20 19.50 -4.05 33.95
N LYS A 21 19.93 -5.22 34.48
CA LYS A 21 19.82 -6.53 33.79
C LYS A 21 18.47 -6.72 33.07
N ARG A 22 17.40 -6.17 33.64
CA ARG A 22 16.03 -6.13 33.08
C ARG A 22 15.92 -5.34 31.76
N ALA A 23 16.54 -4.16 31.65
CA ALA A 23 16.56 -3.34 30.45
C ALA A 23 17.31 -4.04 29.31
N THR A 24 18.47 -4.63 29.60
CA THR A 24 19.25 -5.42 28.65
C THR A 24 18.48 -6.65 28.16
N LYS A 25 17.82 -7.37 29.05
CA LYS A 25 16.95 -8.51 28.69
C LYS A 25 15.78 -8.07 27.80
N ARG A 26 15.17 -6.91 28.09
CA ARG A 26 14.10 -6.33 27.27
C ARG A 26 14.58 -5.95 25.87
N LEU A 27 15.77 -5.34 25.77
CA LEU A 27 16.38 -4.97 24.49
C LEU A 27 16.66 -6.22 23.65
N LYS A 28 17.29 -7.26 24.22
CA LYS A 28 17.54 -8.52 23.51
C LYS A 28 16.26 -9.17 22.99
N ARG A 29 15.19 -9.18 23.81
CA ARG A 29 13.88 -9.69 23.41
C ARG A 29 13.23 -8.86 22.30
N GLU A 30 13.46 -7.55 22.27
CA GLU A 30 12.95 -6.70 21.20
C GLU A 30 13.77 -6.87 19.92
N ALA A 31 15.10 -6.92 20.02
CA ALA A 31 16.02 -7.13 18.92
C ALA A 31 15.80 -8.48 18.21
N SER A 32 15.42 -9.54 18.94
CA SER A 32 15.13 -10.86 18.35
C SER A 32 13.95 -10.89 17.38
N LYS A 33 13.12 -9.83 17.37
CA LYS A 33 12.05 -9.64 16.39
C LYS A 33 12.57 -9.12 15.04
N TYR A 34 13.84 -8.75 14.96
CA TYR A 34 14.44 -8.17 13.78
C TYR A 34 15.62 -9.00 13.26
N THR A 35 15.93 -8.82 12.00
CA THR A 35 17.10 -9.40 11.34
C THR A 35 17.69 -8.38 10.38
N LEU A 36 19.01 -8.38 10.22
CA LEU A 36 19.71 -7.54 9.25
C LEU A 36 20.02 -8.40 8.02
N ILE A 37 19.63 -7.95 6.83
CA ILE A 37 19.95 -8.60 5.56
C ILE A 37 20.56 -7.54 4.65
N GLY A 38 21.84 -7.70 4.32
CA GLY A 38 22.64 -6.62 3.75
C GLY A 38 22.64 -5.40 4.67
N GLU A 39 22.28 -4.23 4.15
CA GLU A 39 22.19 -2.99 4.94
C GLU A 39 20.77 -2.67 5.43
N HIS A 40 19.81 -3.58 5.22
CA HIS A 40 18.41 -3.34 5.51
C HIS A 40 17.95 -4.14 6.73
N LEU A 41 17.25 -3.47 7.64
CA LEU A 41 16.62 -4.11 8.79
C LEU A 41 15.26 -4.65 8.39
N TYR A 42 14.95 -5.88 8.82
CA TYR A 42 13.67 -6.53 8.61
C TYR A 42 13.07 -6.92 9.95
N ARG A 43 11.75 -6.85 10.08
CA ARG A 43 11.00 -7.35 11.23
C ARG A 43 10.34 -8.68 10.86
N ARG A 44 10.47 -9.67 11.73
CA ARG A 44 9.78 -10.96 11.61
C ARG A 44 8.27 -10.74 11.84
N GLY A 45 7.49 -10.97 10.79
CA GLY A 45 6.02 -11.00 10.85
C GLY A 45 5.47 -12.25 11.53
N PHE A 46 4.18 -12.24 11.84
CA PHE A 46 3.50 -13.36 12.51
C PHE A 46 3.52 -14.66 11.69
N SER A 47 3.33 -14.57 10.37
CA SER A 47 3.31 -15.71 9.44
C SER A 47 4.66 -15.96 8.75
N PHE A 48 5.77 -15.49 9.36
CA PHE A 48 7.12 -15.46 8.78
C PHE A 48 7.41 -14.53 7.56
N PRO A 49 6.56 -13.59 7.07
CA PRO A 49 7.04 -12.60 6.10
C PRO A 49 8.03 -11.65 6.79
N LEU A 50 9.14 -11.36 6.13
CA LEU A 50 10.12 -10.38 6.58
C LEU A 50 9.68 -8.98 6.13
N LEU A 51 9.24 -8.16 7.07
CA LEU A 51 8.80 -6.80 6.79
C LEU A 51 10.01 -5.86 6.79
N LYS A 52 10.32 -5.27 5.64
CA LYS A 52 11.35 -4.25 5.49
C LYS A 52 11.04 -3.04 6.35
N CYS A 53 11.97 -2.74 7.25
CA CYS A 53 11.87 -1.62 8.17
C CYS A 53 12.21 -0.33 7.42
N LEU A 54 11.30 0.65 7.45
CA LEU A 54 11.48 1.96 6.81
C LEU A 54 11.98 3.01 7.80
N ASP A 55 13.05 3.71 7.43
CA ASP A 55 13.49 4.89 8.16
C ASP A 55 12.47 6.04 8.06
N THR A 56 12.72 7.08 8.85
CA THR A 56 11.81 8.22 8.99
C THR A 56 11.53 8.94 7.69
N GLU A 57 12.51 9.06 6.80
CA GLU A 57 12.35 9.74 5.52
C GLU A 57 11.54 8.88 4.55
N LYS A 58 11.88 7.59 4.46
CA LYS A 58 11.21 6.65 3.57
C LYS A 58 9.75 6.44 3.93
N PHE A 59 9.40 6.26 5.20
CA PHE A 59 7.98 6.07 5.53
C PHE A 59 7.19 7.36 5.30
N LYS A 60 7.76 8.55 5.55
CA LYS A 60 7.12 9.83 5.24
C LYS A 60 6.87 10.00 3.74
N TYR A 61 7.83 9.59 2.91
CA TYR A 61 7.66 9.56 1.46
C TYR A 61 6.52 8.63 1.06
N VAL A 62 6.50 7.39 1.57
CA VAL A 62 5.42 6.43 1.32
C VAL A 62 4.06 6.97 1.75
N MET A 63 3.98 7.59 2.93
CA MET A 63 2.73 8.21 3.41
C MET A 63 2.23 9.30 2.47
N ARG A 64 3.14 10.17 1.97
CA ARG A 64 2.82 11.23 1.01
C ARG A 64 2.38 10.66 -0.34
N GLU A 65 3.12 9.70 -0.90
CA GLU A 65 2.80 9.10 -2.19
C GLU A 65 1.43 8.40 -2.15
N VAL A 66 1.09 7.76 -1.03
CA VAL A 66 -0.19 7.09 -0.87
C VAL A 66 -1.35 8.06 -0.65
N HIS A 67 -1.07 9.27 -0.14
CA HIS A 67 -2.08 10.32 0.07
C HIS A 67 -2.27 11.22 -1.16
N ASP A 68 -1.16 11.78 -1.67
CA ASP A 68 -1.10 12.82 -2.69
C ASP A 68 -0.66 12.31 -4.08
N GLY A 69 -0.16 11.08 -4.15
CA GLY A 69 0.35 10.52 -5.40
C GLY A 69 -0.77 10.27 -6.42
N VAL A 70 -0.38 10.07 -7.67
CA VAL A 70 -1.31 9.79 -8.78
C VAL A 70 -2.13 8.52 -8.52
N TYR A 71 -1.59 7.61 -7.71
CA TYR A 71 -2.24 6.37 -7.27
C TYR A 71 -2.72 6.45 -5.81
N GLY A 72 -3.02 7.66 -5.33
CA GLY A 72 -3.52 7.91 -3.99
C GLY A 72 -4.70 7.01 -3.66
N ALA A 73 -4.69 6.41 -2.46
CA ALA A 73 -5.66 5.40 -2.09
C ALA A 73 -6.82 6.03 -1.30
N HIS A 74 -8.04 6.00 -1.84
CA HIS A 74 -9.26 6.41 -1.13
C HIS A 74 -9.77 5.34 -0.15
N ILE A 75 -8.88 4.67 0.57
CA ILE A 75 -9.23 3.68 1.60
C ILE A 75 -8.82 4.20 2.97
N GLY A 76 -9.61 3.91 4.00
CA GLY A 76 -9.35 4.40 5.37
C GLY A 76 -7.99 3.94 5.92
N GLY A 77 -7.44 4.69 6.88
CA GLY A 77 -6.09 4.47 7.41
C GLY A 77 -5.82 3.04 7.89
N ARG A 78 -6.79 2.37 8.52
CA ARG A 78 -6.64 0.96 8.94
C ARG A 78 -6.43 0.00 7.76
N ALA A 79 -7.19 0.19 6.68
CA ALA A 79 -7.06 -0.63 5.48
C ALA A 79 -5.72 -0.37 4.78
N LEU A 80 -5.28 0.89 4.79
CA LEU A 80 -4.03 1.33 4.19
C LEU A 80 -2.79 0.81 4.94
N ALA A 81 -2.81 0.89 6.27
CA ALA A 81 -1.81 0.25 7.13
C ALA A 81 -1.68 -1.25 6.84
N SER A 82 -2.81 -1.93 6.65
CA SER A 82 -2.84 -3.36 6.33
C SER A 82 -2.30 -3.64 4.93
N LYS A 83 -2.63 -2.79 3.94
CA LYS A 83 -2.10 -2.88 2.57
C LYS A 83 -0.59 -2.75 2.54
N ASN A 84 -0.03 -1.78 3.27
CA ASN A 84 1.42 -1.58 3.31
C ASN A 84 2.16 -2.67 4.08
N THR A 85 1.55 -3.21 5.13
CA THR A 85 2.09 -4.40 5.82
C THR A 85 2.13 -5.61 4.88
N ARG A 86 1.14 -5.77 3.99
CA ARG A 86 1.13 -6.83 2.96
C ARG A 86 2.10 -6.56 1.80
N ALA A 87 2.54 -5.32 1.62
CA ALA A 87 3.63 -4.96 0.72
C ALA A 87 5.01 -5.05 1.42
N ASP A 88 5.08 -5.80 2.53
CA ASP A 88 6.27 -6.06 3.31
C ASP A 88 6.95 -4.82 3.91
N TYR A 89 6.21 -3.75 4.21
CA TYR A 89 6.77 -2.56 4.89
C TYR A 89 6.39 -2.48 6.37
N TYR A 90 7.32 -1.99 7.19
CA TYR A 90 7.11 -1.81 8.63
C TYR A 90 7.81 -0.58 9.20
N TRP A 91 7.14 0.10 10.13
CA TRP A 91 7.74 0.99 11.12
C TRP A 91 6.90 0.96 12.41
N PRO A 92 7.45 1.35 13.58
CA PRO A 92 6.80 1.12 14.89
C PRO A 92 5.41 1.75 15.03
N THR A 93 5.19 2.91 14.43
CA THR A 93 3.97 3.72 14.53
C THR A 93 3.07 3.57 13.30
N LEU A 94 3.34 2.60 12.41
CA LEU A 94 2.61 2.42 11.14
C LEU A 94 1.09 2.54 11.28
N LYS A 95 0.49 1.81 12.23
CA LYS A 95 -0.97 1.86 12.42
C LYS A 95 -1.46 3.22 12.91
N SER A 96 -0.78 3.85 13.88
CA SER A 96 -1.20 5.15 14.41
C SER A 96 -1.01 6.25 13.38
N ASP A 97 0.13 6.26 12.69
CA ASP A 97 0.44 7.25 11.66
C ASP A 97 -0.60 7.18 10.55
N TYR A 98 -0.93 5.98 10.05
CA TYR A 98 -2.01 5.83 9.07
C TYR A 98 -3.37 6.28 9.60
N SER A 99 -3.70 5.98 10.85
CA SER A 99 -5.01 6.33 11.42
C SER A 99 -5.15 7.84 11.67
N GLN A 100 -4.04 8.52 11.99
CA GLN A 100 -4.00 9.96 12.23
C GLN A 100 -3.93 10.76 10.92
N TYR A 101 -3.13 10.30 9.96
CA TYR A 101 -2.93 10.99 8.69
C TYR A 101 -4.11 10.77 7.73
N PHE A 102 -4.65 9.55 7.73
CA PHE A 102 -5.85 9.18 7.00
C PHE A 102 -6.93 8.94 8.03
N THR A 103 -7.31 10.02 8.75
CA THR A 103 -8.51 10.02 9.58
C THR A 103 -9.62 9.37 8.79
N ASP A 104 -10.42 8.52 9.45
CA ASP A 104 -11.50 7.78 8.81
C ASP A 104 -12.42 8.78 8.10
N ILE A 105 -12.09 9.09 6.84
CA ILE A 105 -13.00 9.67 5.87
C ILE A 105 -13.90 8.50 5.55
N HIS A 106 -14.77 8.16 6.50
CA HIS A 106 -16.00 7.45 6.24
C HIS A 106 -16.83 8.40 5.38
N LYS A 107 -16.44 8.56 4.12
CA LYS A 107 -17.36 8.82 3.03
C LYS A 107 -18.15 7.52 2.85
N ALA A 108 -18.93 7.16 3.86
CA ALA A 108 -20.06 6.31 3.61
C ALA A 108 -20.82 7.01 2.47
N PRO A 109 -21.17 6.28 1.40
CA PRO A 109 -21.91 6.90 0.33
C PRO A 109 -23.14 7.57 0.96
N PRO A 110 -23.49 8.79 0.51
CA PRO A 110 -24.61 9.53 1.08
C PRO A 110 -25.93 8.74 0.98
N GLU A 111 -25.95 7.69 0.15
CA GLU A 111 -27.07 6.78 -0.05
C GLU A 111 -26.63 5.30 0.09
N PRO A 112 -27.56 4.40 0.47
CA PRO A 112 -27.31 2.96 0.46
C PRO A 112 -26.88 2.47 -0.93
N LEU A 113 -25.86 1.61 -0.98
CA LEU A 113 -25.44 1.00 -2.23
C LEU A 113 -26.47 -0.03 -2.70
N HIS A 114 -26.90 0.07 -3.96
CA HIS A 114 -27.74 -0.92 -4.62
C HIS A 114 -26.89 -1.87 -5.46
N SER A 115 -27.13 -3.17 -5.35
CA SER A 115 -26.48 -4.17 -6.19
C SER A 115 -26.94 -4.02 -7.64
N ILE A 116 -26.00 -3.88 -8.56
CA ILE A 116 -26.31 -3.90 -10.00
C ILE A 116 -26.40 -5.36 -10.43
N MET A 117 -27.62 -5.87 -10.56
CA MET A 117 -27.89 -7.17 -11.16
C MET A 117 -28.04 -7.05 -12.69
N SER A 118 -27.37 -7.95 -13.42
CA SER A 118 -27.58 -8.18 -14.85
C SER A 118 -28.18 -9.58 -14.99
N PRO A 119 -29.42 -9.73 -15.47
CA PRO A 119 -30.06 -11.05 -15.55
C PRO A 119 -29.54 -11.92 -16.71
N LEU A 120 -28.88 -11.31 -17.71
CA LEU A 120 -28.46 -11.97 -18.93
C LEU A 120 -27.05 -11.53 -19.36
N PRO A 121 -26.31 -12.37 -20.10
CA PRO A 121 -25.12 -11.94 -20.82
C PRO A 121 -25.41 -10.73 -21.70
N PHE A 122 -24.49 -9.77 -21.71
CA PHE A 122 -24.48 -8.60 -22.61
C PHE A 122 -25.58 -7.55 -22.36
N HIS A 123 -26.41 -7.73 -21.33
CA HIS A 123 -27.46 -6.79 -20.95
C HIS A 123 -26.93 -5.52 -20.24
N LYS A 124 -25.85 -5.65 -19.46
CA LYS A 124 -25.18 -4.51 -18.80
C LYS A 124 -23.67 -4.67 -18.85
N TRP A 125 -23.01 -3.54 -19.03
CA TRP A 125 -21.56 -3.41 -19.10
C TRP A 125 -21.08 -2.33 -18.15
N GLY A 126 -19.93 -2.55 -17.53
CA GLY A 126 -19.18 -1.51 -16.85
C GLY A 126 -17.99 -1.11 -17.71
N VAL A 127 -17.78 0.20 -17.87
CA VAL A 127 -16.67 0.74 -18.63
C VAL A 127 -15.82 1.58 -17.72
N GLY A 128 -14.51 1.33 -17.74
CA GLY A 128 -13.51 2.03 -16.96
C GLY A 128 -12.33 2.45 -17.82
N ILE A 129 -11.61 3.47 -17.35
CA ILE A 129 -10.34 3.89 -17.94
C ILE A 129 -9.29 3.85 -16.84
N LEU A 130 -8.18 3.16 -17.10
CA LEU A 130 -7.04 3.09 -16.20
C LEU A 130 -5.89 3.95 -16.74
N GLY A 131 -5.19 4.64 -15.85
CA GLY A 131 -4.01 5.45 -16.15
C GLY A 131 -4.05 6.84 -15.50
N PRO A 132 -3.09 7.72 -15.85
CA PRO A 132 -2.02 7.50 -16.83
C PRO A 132 -0.98 6.48 -16.34
N PHE A 133 -0.55 5.59 -17.22
CA PHE A 133 0.60 4.71 -17.01
C PHE A 133 1.90 5.38 -17.45
N PRO A 134 3.07 4.96 -16.94
CA PRO A 134 4.35 5.37 -17.51
C PRO A 134 4.36 5.15 -19.02
N ILE A 135 4.80 6.16 -19.76
CA ILE A 135 4.75 6.13 -21.22
C ILE A 135 5.59 4.96 -21.73
N ALA A 136 4.93 4.01 -22.39
CA ALA A 136 5.58 2.93 -23.14
C ALA A 136 5.74 3.34 -24.62
N LEU A 137 6.05 2.36 -25.48
CA LEU A 137 6.09 2.55 -26.93
C LEU A 137 4.83 3.30 -27.44
N VAL A 138 5.04 4.31 -28.29
CA VAL A 138 3.99 5.08 -29.00
C VAL A 138 3.06 5.89 -28.07
N GLN A 139 3.55 6.48 -26.98
CA GLN A 139 2.77 7.39 -26.12
C GLN A 139 1.47 6.81 -25.53
N ILE A 140 1.31 5.49 -25.56
CA ILE A 140 0.18 4.80 -24.94
C ILE A 140 0.30 4.96 -23.44
N LYS A 141 -0.75 5.51 -22.84
CA LYS A 141 -0.77 5.82 -21.41
C LYS A 141 -2.09 5.49 -20.73
N TYR A 142 -3.11 5.03 -21.45
CA TYR A 142 -4.37 4.60 -20.84
C TYR A 142 -4.83 3.25 -21.38
N LEU A 143 -5.63 2.56 -20.58
CA LEU A 143 -6.32 1.33 -20.94
C LEU A 143 -7.83 1.55 -20.77
N ILE A 144 -8.61 1.41 -21.85
CA ILE A 144 -10.07 1.26 -21.73
C ILE A 144 -10.32 -0.18 -21.34
N VAL A 145 -11.18 -0.40 -20.35
CA VAL A 145 -11.59 -1.73 -19.90
C VAL A 145 -13.11 -1.79 -19.90
N VAL A 146 -13.67 -2.80 -20.54
CA VAL A 146 -15.11 -3.08 -20.54
C VAL A 146 -15.35 -4.46 -19.94
N MET A 147 -16.29 -4.53 -19.00
CA MET A 147 -16.63 -5.77 -18.32
C MET A 147 -18.13 -6.05 -18.45
N ASN A 148 -18.44 -7.25 -18.90
CA ASN A 148 -19.80 -7.79 -18.90
C ASN A 148 -20.24 -8.09 -17.46
N TYR A 149 -21.35 -7.52 -17.00
CA TYR A 149 -21.75 -7.68 -15.60
C TYR A 149 -22.21 -9.09 -15.24
N PHE A 150 -22.73 -9.86 -16.21
CA PHE A 150 -23.18 -11.23 -15.99
C PHE A 150 -22.02 -12.22 -16.08
N THR A 151 -21.32 -12.27 -17.21
CA THR A 151 -20.26 -13.27 -17.43
C THR A 151 -18.93 -12.92 -16.76
N LYS A 152 -18.77 -11.66 -16.30
CA LYS A 152 -17.48 -11.08 -15.89
C LYS A 152 -16.41 -11.15 -16.98
N TRP A 153 -16.79 -11.34 -18.23
CA TRP A 153 -15.88 -11.27 -19.37
C TRP A 153 -15.38 -9.84 -19.54
N ILE A 154 -14.08 -9.70 -19.84
CA ILE A 154 -13.36 -8.43 -19.91
C ILE A 154 -12.73 -8.27 -21.29
N GLU A 155 -12.90 -7.09 -21.87
CA GLU A 155 -12.18 -6.61 -23.05
C GLU A 155 -11.41 -5.34 -22.69
N ALA A 156 -10.22 -5.17 -23.26
CA ALA A 156 -9.40 -4.01 -22.97
C ALA A 156 -8.59 -3.54 -24.19
N GLU A 157 -8.54 -2.23 -24.41
CA GLU A 157 -7.77 -1.60 -25.50
C GLU A 157 -6.87 -0.49 -24.96
N LEU A 158 -5.66 -0.42 -25.52
CA LEU A 158 -4.67 0.59 -25.24
C LEU A 158 -4.92 1.88 -26.03
N ILE A 159 -4.97 3.03 -25.34
CA ILE A 159 -5.16 4.34 -25.99
C ILE A 159 -4.12 5.37 -25.58
N THR A 160 -3.86 6.31 -26.49
CA THR A 160 -2.93 7.44 -26.25
C THR A 160 -3.64 8.65 -25.64
N ILE A 161 -4.93 8.85 -25.95
CA ILE A 161 -5.74 10.01 -25.55
C ILE A 161 -7.15 9.54 -25.18
N ILE A 162 -7.69 10.03 -24.07
CA ILE A 162 -9.10 9.82 -23.70
C ILE A 162 -9.96 10.77 -24.55
N SER A 163 -10.72 10.23 -25.50
CA SER A 163 -11.67 11.00 -26.30
C SER A 163 -12.96 10.21 -26.53
N ALA A 164 -14.08 10.93 -26.68
CA ALA A 164 -15.36 10.32 -26.99
C ALA A 164 -15.32 9.51 -28.30
N GLU A 165 -14.54 9.97 -29.29
CA GLU A 165 -14.37 9.26 -30.56
C GLU A 165 -13.70 7.90 -30.38
N ARG A 166 -12.61 7.81 -29.59
CA ARG A 166 -11.93 6.54 -29.31
C ARG A 166 -12.82 5.60 -28.51
N ILE A 167 -13.53 6.13 -27.51
CA ILE A 167 -14.50 5.35 -26.72
C ILE A 167 -15.59 4.80 -27.66
N ARG A 168 -16.09 5.58 -28.62
CA ARG A 168 -17.11 5.13 -29.58
C ARG A 168 -16.60 4.07 -30.55
N ARG A 169 -15.30 4.07 -30.88
CA ARG A 169 -14.71 3.04 -31.76
C ARG A 169 -14.46 1.70 -31.05
N PHE A 170 -14.37 1.72 -29.73
CA PHE A 170 -14.20 0.52 -28.91
C PHE A 170 -15.50 -0.28 -28.80
N TYR A 171 -16.66 0.38 -28.84
CA TYR A 171 -17.99 -0.26 -28.96
C TYR A 171 -18.35 -0.54 -30.41
#